data_AF-A0A1G9J945-F1
#
_entry.id   AF-A0A1G9J945-F1
#
_cell.length_a   1.000
_cell.length_b   1.000
_cell.length_c   1.000
_cell.angle_alpha   90.00
_cell.angle_beta   90.00
_cell.angle_gamma   90.00
#
_symmetry.space_group_name_H-M   'P 1'
#
loop_
_entity.id
_entity.type
_entity.pdbx_description
1 polymer ?
#
loop_
_entity_poly.entity_id
_entity_poly.type
_entity_poly.pdbx_seq_one_letter_code
_entity_poly.pdbx_strand_id
1 'polypeptide(L)'
;MNFVRNKRRSNKDLKKNILFALMILLLIFVVFFKTIFINAKTKEPEVETLALTNQNLLNSTDPVIKDLVDKSNNNKKINLILNNIDKYPKELLELASKNTESIDFVANYNKYLSSTKNNSISIEFDYTPGNIPLFSQWDERWGYEKYGDNYLAINGCAPTSLAMVAVGLTGNTTINPKVVADYAYANDFYIKGIGSSWNLISKGVKYFGLKSEELPLTKSAIISTLKDKNPIILTVKPGTFTTTGHFLVLTGLTSDGKIQINDPNSKINSNKKWDVNVFLKETKNLWKISLL
;
A
#
# COMPACT_ATOMS: atom_id res chain seq x y z
N MET A 1 40.82 -36.01 -48.09
CA MET A 1 39.83 -35.97 -46.98
C MET A 1 40.32 -35.04 -45.86
N ASN A 2 40.56 -33.73 -46.11
CA ASN A 2 41.03 -32.78 -45.06
C ASN A 2 40.51 -31.34 -45.20
N PHE A 3 39.80 -30.98 -46.27
CA PHE A 3 39.33 -29.59 -46.47
C PHE A 3 38.02 -29.25 -45.75
N VAL A 4 37.14 -30.22 -45.49
CA VAL A 4 35.82 -29.99 -44.87
C VAL A 4 35.91 -29.79 -43.35
N ARG A 5 36.96 -30.33 -42.70
CA ARG A 5 37.13 -30.26 -41.24
C ARG A 5 37.62 -28.88 -40.77
N ASN A 6 38.39 -28.16 -41.60
CA ASN A 6 38.93 -26.83 -41.27
C ASN A 6 37.87 -25.71 -41.33
N LYS A 7 36.95 -25.76 -42.30
CA LYS A 7 35.88 -24.75 -42.46
C LYS A 7 34.84 -24.79 -41.33
N ARG A 8 34.58 -25.97 -40.76
CA ARG A 8 33.67 -26.15 -39.60
C ARG A 8 34.28 -25.66 -38.26
N ARG A 9 35.60 -25.72 -38.08
CA ARG A 9 36.29 -25.14 -36.91
C ARG A 9 36.25 -23.60 -36.96
N SER A 10 36.63 -23.02 -38.09
CA SER A 10 36.60 -21.57 -38.34
C SER A 10 35.22 -20.92 -38.06
N ASN A 11 34.12 -21.55 -38.46
CA ASN A 11 32.77 -21.04 -38.18
C ASN A 11 32.34 -21.16 -36.70
N LYS A 12 32.88 -22.13 -35.95
CA LYS A 12 32.61 -22.25 -34.50
C LYS A 12 33.39 -21.21 -33.71
N ASP A 13 34.64 -20.96 -34.09
CA ASP A 13 35.48 -19.93 -33.47
C ASP A 13 34.93 -18.52 -33.75
N LEU A 14 34.43 -18.28 -34.98
CA LEU A 14 33.73 -17.03 -35.32
C LEU A 14 32.47 -16.82 -34.49
N LYS A 15 31.62 -17.85 -34.32
CA LYS A 15 30.43 -17.78 -33.46
C LYS A 15 30.78 -17.54 -32.00
N LYS A 16 31.84 -18.16 -31.49
CA LYS A 16 32.32 -17.97 -30.11
C LYS A 16 32.81 -16.54 -29.88
N ASN A 17 33.53 -15.97 -30.85
CA ASN A 17 34.00 -14.58 -30.78
C ASN A 17 32.84 -13.57 -30.86
N ILE A 18 31.82 -13.83 -31.67
CA ILE A 18 30.59 -13.02 -31.71
C ILE A 18 29.84 -13.10 -30.38
N LEU A 19 29.69 -14.30 -29.81
CA LEU A 19 29.00 -14.48 -28.52
C LEU A 19 29.74 -13.76 -27.38
N PHE A 20 31.07 -13.81 -27.39
CA PHE A 20 31.91 -13.11 -26.42
C PHE A 20 31.81 -11.59 -26.55
N ALA A 21 31.81 -11.07 -27.78
CA ALA A 21 31.61 -9.65 -28.04
C ALA A 21 30.23 -9.16 -27.58
N LEU A 22 29.16 -9.94 -27.82
CA LEU A 22 27.81 -9.62 -27.33
C LEU A 22 27.74 -9.59 -25.80
N MET A 23 28.45 -10.50 -25.12
CA MET A 23 28.48 -10.55 -23.66
C MET A 23 29.20 -9.33 -23.06
N ILE A 24 30.29 -8.88 -23.69
CA ILE A 24 30.98 -7.63 -23.32
C ILE A 24 30.06 -6.42 -23.55
N LEU A 25 29.36 -6.38 -24.69
CA LEU A 25 28.45 -5.29 -25.01
C LEU A 25 27.30 -5.19 -23.99
N LEU A 26 26.75 -6.34 -23.57
CA LEU A 26 25.75 -6.44 -22.52
C LEU A 26 26.30 -5.95 -21.17
N LEU A 27 27.53 -6.29 -20.83
CA LEU A 27 28.17 -5.87 -19.58
C LEU A 27 28.38 -4.35 -19.55
N ILE A 28 28.85 -3.76 -20.66
CA ILE A 28 29.00 -2.31 -20.82
C ILE A 28 27.62 -1.64 -20.72
N PHE A 29 26.61 -2.21 -21.38
CA PHE A 29 25.24 -1.70 -21.32
C PHE A 29 24.69 -1.71 -19.89
N VAL A 30 24.89 -2.79 -19.13
CA VAL A 30 24.46 -2.88 -17.73
C VAL A 30 25.21 -1.87 -16.85
N VAL A 31 26.52 -1.71 -17.01
CA VAL A 31 27.30 -0.73 -16.25
C VAL A 31 26.86 0.69 -16.58
N PHE A 32 26.67 1.00 -17.87
CA PHE A 32 26.23 2.31 -18.35
C PHE A 32 24.81 2.65 -17.89
N PHE A 33 23.89 1.67 -17.94
CA PHE A 33 22.55 1.84 -17.37
C PHE A 33 22.59 2.01 -15.87
N LYS A 34 23.47 1.30 -15.14
CA LYS A 34 23.60 1.45 -13.69
C LYS A 34 24.15 2.83 -13.32
N THR A 35 25.15 3.37 -14.04
CA THR A 35 25.64 4.74 -13.83
C THR A 35 24.61 5.79 -14.19
N ILE A 36 23.87 5.63 -15.30
CA ILE A 36 22.76 6.54 -15.65
C ILE A 36 21.63 6.45 -14.61
N PHE A 37 21.24 5.26 -14.16
CA PHE A 37 20.22 5.08 -13.13
C PHE A 37 20.65 5.68 -11.80
N ILE A 38 21.91 5.50 -11.40
CA ILE A 38 22.49 6.13 -10.19
C ILE A 38 22.47 7.66 -10.33
N ASN A 39 22.88 8.21 -11.49
CA ASN A 39 22.86 9.66 -11.73
C ASN A 39 21.45 10.25 -11.89
N ALA A 40 20.47 9.46 -12.35
CA ALA A 40 19.08 9.88 -12.43
C ALA A 40 18.42 9.89 -11.05
N LYS A 41 18.85 9.01 -10.13
CA LYS A 41 18.37 8.96 -8.75
C LYS A 41 18.92 10.09 -7.86
N THR A 42 19.98 10.77 -8.28
CA THR A 42 20.63 11.85 -7.51
C THR A 42 20.21 13.27 -7.90
N LYS A 43 19.30 13.45 -8.87
CA LYS A 43 18.78 14.77 -9.28
C LYS A 43 17.26 14.87 -9.15
N GLU A 44 16.69 14.45 -8.02
CA GLU A 44 15.48 15.13 -7.57
C GLU A 44 15.88 16.54 -7.12
N PRO A 45 15.14 17.61 -7.49
CA PRO A 45 15.45 18.94 -7.02
C PRO A 45 15.38 18.92 -5.50
N GLU A 46 16.48 19.25 -4.84
CA GLU A 46 16.53 19.45 -3.40
C GLU A 46 15.59 20.62 -3.09
N VAL A 47 14.34 20.30 -2.75
CA VAL A 47 13.40 21.28 -2.22
C VAL A 47 14.08 21.84 -0.97
N GLU A 48 14.38 23.13 -0.98
CA GLU A 48 15.05 23.83 0.12
C GLU A 48 14.21 23.67 1.40
N THR A 49 14.50 22.60 2.16
CA THR A 49 13.82 22.26 3.41
C THR A 49 14.37 23.14 4.51
N LEU A 50 13.97 24.41 4.48
CA LEU A 50 14.26 25.39 5.51
C LEU A 50 13.59 24.95 6.82
N ALA A 51 14.31 25.13 7.93
CA ALA A 51 13.73 24.99 9.27
C ALA A 51 12.50 25.89 9.39
N LEU A 52 11.47 25.42 10.11
CA LEU A 52 10.27 26.22 10.35
C LEU A 52 10.62 27.47 11.17
N THR A 53 10.47 28.65 10.56
CA THR A 53 10.76 29.95 11.20
C THR A 53 9.49 30.74 11.52
N ASN A 54 8.33 30.29 11.03
CA ASN A 54 7.06 30.97 11.23
C ASN A 54 6.56 30.87 12.69
N GLN A 55 6.68 31.97 13.43
CA GLN A 55 6.31 32.06 14.85
C GLN A 55 4.81 31.80 15.10
N ASN A 56 3.92 32.09 14.15
CA ASN A 56 2.49 31.82 14.34
C ASN A 56 2.21 30.31 14.32
N LEU A 57 2.93 29.54 13.50
CA LEU A 57 2.80 28.09 13.46
C LEU A 57 3.46 27.44 14.69
N LEU A 58 4.63 27.93 15.09
CA LEU A 58 5.33 27.46 16.29
C LEU A 58 4.50 27.65 17.57
N ASN A 59 3.73 28.74 17.65
CA ASN A 59 2.88 29.07 18.79
C ASN A 59 1.40 28.68 18.58
N SER A 60 1.10 27.88 17.56
CA SER A 60 -0.28 27.51 17.23
C SER A 60 -0.93 26.69 18.36
N THR A 61 -2.21 26.96 18.60
CA THR A 61 -3.04 26.17 19.53
C THR A 61 -3.84 25.08 18.82
N ASP A 62 -3.80 25.02 17.49
CA ASP A 62 -4.42 23.93 16.73
C ASP A 62 -3.66 22.62 17.02
N PRO A 63 -4.35 21.55 17.46
CA PRO A 63 -3.70 20.32 17.88
C PRO A 63 -2.99 19.58 16.73
N VAL A 64 -3.48 19.71 15.50
CA VAL A 64 -2.86 19.10 14.31
C VAL A 64 -1.56 19.82 13.99
N ILE A 65 -1.59 21.16 14.00
CA ILE A 65 -0.40 21.97 13.73
C ILE A 65 0.65 21.74 14.80
N LYS A 66 0.26 21.76 16.09
CA LYS A 66 1.16 21.51 17.20
C LYS A 66 1.86 20.16 17.09
N ASP A 67 1.10 19.10 16.79
CA ASP A 67 1.64 17.76 16.65
C ASP A 67 2.59 17.62 15.44
N LEU A 68 2.30 18.30 14.33
CA LEU A 68 3.22 18.39 13.19
C LEU A 68 4.50 19.16 13.57
N VAL A 69 4.39 20.29 14.27
CA VAL A 69 5.55 21.06 14.76
C VAL A 69 6.43 20.20 15.66
N ASP A 70 5.85 19.49 16.62
CA ASP A 70 6.59 18.61 17.54
C ASP A 70 7.38 17.52 16.78
N LYS A 71 6.82 17.02 15.67
CA LYS A 71 7.45 16.01 14.80
C LYS A 71 8.45 16.58 13.80
N SER A 72 8.44 17.89 13.55
CA SER A 72 9.17 18.50 12.43
C SER A 72 10.69 18.49 12.61
N ASN A 73 11.17 18.50 13.86
CA ASN A 73 12.59 18.43 14.22
C ASN A 73 13.28 17.20 13.63
N ASN A 74 12.55 16.10 13.45
CA ASN A 74 13.09 14.84 12.95
C ASN A 74 12.67 14.52 11.51
N ASN A 75 11.90 15.41 10.85
CA ASN A 75 11.39 15.15 9.51
C ASN A 75 11.28 16.43 8.66
N LYS A 76 12.24 16.59 7.74
CA LYS A 76 12.30 17.72 6.80
C LYS A 76 11.05 17.87 5.93
N LYS A 77 10.34 16.79 5.61
CA LYS A 77 9.09 16.86 4.83
C LYS A 77 7.94 17.45 5.62
N ILE A 78 7.95 17.33 6.95
CA ILE A 78 6.99 18.04 7.78
C ILE A 78 7.25 19.56 7.74
N ASN A 79 8.52 20.00 7.75
CA ASN A 79 8.83 21.42 7.55
C ASN A 79 8.34 21.93 6.18
N LEU A 80 8.46 21.12 5.13
CA LEU A 80 7.89 21.45 3.82
C LEU A 80 6.38 21.64 3.87
N ILE A 81 5.66 20.73 4.55
CA ILE A 81 4.21 20.81 4.75
C ILE A 81 3.87 22.09 5.54
N LEU A 82 4.51 22.32 6.69
CA LEU A 82 4.25 23.47 7.57
C LEU A 82 4.54 24.81 6.89
N ASN A 83 5.64 24.93 6.14
CA ASN A 83 5.98 26.15 5.39
C ASN A 83 5.01 26.44 4.23
N ASN A 84 4.18 25.47 3.84
CA ASN A 84 3.18 25.58 2.77
C ASN A 84 1.80 25.15 3.25
N ILE A 85 1.50 25.32 4.55
CA ILE A 85 0.34 24.69 5.21
C ILE A 85 -0.98 25.01 4.51
N ASP A 86 -1.16 26.23 4.00
CA ASP A 86 -2.36 26.69 3.30
C ASP A 86 -2.62 25.98 1.97
N LYS A 87 -1.63 25.26 1.42
CA LYS A 87 -1.76 24.47 0.19
C LYS A 87 -2.30 23.06 0.44
N TYR A 88 -2.36 22.62 1.69
CA TYR A 88 -2.80 21.27 2.05
C TYR A 88 -4.22 21.29 2.63
N PRO A 89 -5.12 20.41 2.16
CA PRO A 89 -6.40 20.17 2.79
C PRO A 89 -6.21 19.76 4.25
N LYS A 90 -7.10 20.22 5.13
CA LYS A 90 -7.08 19.91 6.56
C LYS A 90 -7.02 18.41 6.82
N GLU A 91 -7.74 17.63 6.03
CA GLU A 91 -7.83 16.18 6.22
C GLU A 91 -6.49 15.48 5.92
N LEU A 92 -5.69 16.01 4.99
CA LEU A 92 -4.34 15.49 4.73
C LEU A 92 -3.35 15.91 5.82
N LEU A 93 -3.50 17.11 6.39
CA LEU A 93 -2.72 17.55 7.55
C LEU A 93 -3.01 16.66 8.77
N GLU A 94 -4.29 16.36 9.01
CA GLU A 94 -4.71 15.41 10.05
C GLU A 94 -4.13 14.01 9.84
N LEU A 95 -4.11 13.54 8.58
CA LEU A 95 -3.52 12.25 8.23
C LEU A 95 -2.01 12.22 8.55
N ALA A 96 -1.24 13.24 8.14
CA ALA A 96 0.19 13.34 8.44
C ALA A 96 0.48 13.43 9.95
N SER A 97 -0.37 14.14 10.69
CA SER A 97 -0.26 14.27 12.15
C SER A 97 -0.48 12.90 12.83
N LYS A 98 -1.56 12.20 12.49
CA LYS A 98 -1.94 10.92 13.12
C LYS A 98 -1.11 9.73 12.65
N ASN A 99 -0.60 9.77 11.42
CA ASN A 99 0.13 8.67 10.80
C ASN A 99 1.43 9.16 10.14
N THR A 100 2.56 8.95 10.81
CA THR A 100 3.87 9.36 10.30
C THR A 100 4.30 8.62 9.03
N GLU A 101 3.77 7.41 8.78
CA GLU A 101 4.05 6.65 7.54
C GLU A 101 3.47 7.32 6.29
N SER A 102 2.48 8.20 6.47
CA SER A 102 1.79 8.92 5.39
C SER A 102 2.42 10.28 5.04
N ILE A 103 3.44 10.74 5.77
CA ILE A 103 4.02 12.09 5.59
C ILE A 103 4.53 12.29 4.16
N ASP A 104 5.17 11.26 3.60
CA ASP A 104 5.69 11.30 2.23
C ASP A 104 4.56 11.50 1.21
N PHE A 105 3.47 10.76 1.37
CA PHE A 105 2.25 10.93 0.59
C PHE A 105 1.70 12.36 0.78
N VAL A 106 1.52 12.84 2.01
CA VAL A 106 0.95 14.18 2.21
C VAL A 106 1.84 15.28 1.59
N ALA A 107 3.15 15.21 1.75
CA ALA A 107 4.10 16.17 1.17
C ALA A 107 4.05 16.22 -0.37
N ASN A 108 3.70 15.12 -1.02
CA ASN A 108 3.62 15.01 -2.47
C ASN A 108 2.29 15.50 -3.06
N TYR A 109 1.33 15.94 -2.24
CA TYR A 109 0.01 16.38 -2.70
C TYR A 109 0.06 17.49 -3.77
N ASN A 110 0.92 18.50 -3.60
CA ASN A 110 1.05 19.59 -4.56
C ASN A 110 1.58 19.12 -5.94
N LYS A 111 2.45 18.11 -5.93
CA LYS A 111 2.94 17.46 -7.15
C LYS A 111 1.81 16.70 -7.84
N TYR A 112 0.98 16.01 -7.08
CA TYR A 112 -0.22 15.35 -7.61
C TYR A 112 -1.16 16.35 -8.29
N LEU A 113 -1.45 17.50 -7.66
CA LEU A 113 -2.30 18.54 -8.26
C LEU A 113 -1.75 19.09 -9.58
N SER A 114 -0.43 19.14 -9.71
CA SER A 114 0.26 19.65 -10.91
C SER A 114 0.44 18.59 -12.00
N SER A 115 0.07 17.32 -11.73
CA SER A 115 0.28 16.21 -12.64
C SER A 115 -0.86 16.10 -13.66
N THR A 116 -0.55 15.72 -14.90
CA THR A 116 -1.57 15.30 -15.85
C THR A 116 -2.15 13.96 -15.39
N LYS A 117 -3.43 13.96 -14.98
CA LYS A 117 -4.17 12.75 -14.60
C LYS A 117 -4.39 11.86 -15.82
N ASN A 118 -3.38 11.11 -16.21
CA ASN A 118 -3.50 10.17 -17.31
C ASN A 118 -2.60 8.98 -17.01
N ASN A 119 -3.09 8.04 -16.20
CA ASN A 119 -2.52 6.71 -16.09
C ASN A 119 -3.59 5.74 -15.57
N SER A 120 -3.77 4.64 -16.29
CA SER A 120 -4.42 3.44 -15.75
C SER A 120 -3.62 2.96 -14.53
N ILE A 121 -4.29 2.76 -13.40
CA ILE A 121 -3.66 2.21 -12.19
C ILE A 121 -3.28 0.76 -12.46
N SER A 122 -1.98 0.45 -12.48
CA SER A 122 -1.48 -0.92 -12.52
C SER A 122 -0.98 -1.37 -11.15
N ILE A 123 -1.35 -2.60 -10.79
CA ILE A 123 -0.87 -3.33 -9.61
C ILE A 123 -0.30 -4.71 -9.98
N GLU A 124 0.04 -4.91 -11.26
CA GLU A 124 0.50 -6.21 -11.78
C GLU A 124 1.77 -6.70 -11.06
N PHE A 125 2.71 -5.80 -10.81
CA PHE A 125 3.97 -6.10 -10.14
C PHE A 125 3.85 -6.27 -8.62
N ASP A 126 2.72 -5.88 -8.02
CA ASP A 126 2.48 -6.06 -6.58
C ASP A 126 1.96 -7.47 -6.27
N TYR A 127 1.48 -8.22 -7.27
CA TYR A 127 0.92 -9.55 -7.08
C TYR A 127 1.98 -10.65 -7.20
N THR A 128 1.88 -11.63 -6.31
CA THR A 128 2.62 -12.88 -6.40
C THR A 128 1.66 -14.03 -6.13
N PRO A 129 1.59 -15.07 -6.99
CA PRO A 129 0.68 -16.19 -6.79
C PRO A 129 0.80 -16.83 -5.40
N GLY A 130 -0.35 -17.04 -4.76
CA GLY A 130 -0.43 -17.62 -3.41
C GLY A 130 -0.21 -16.63 -2.25
N ASN A 131 0.05 -15.36 -2.53
CA ASN A 131 0.23 -14.32 -1.52
C ASN A 131 -0.91 -13.29 -1.57
N ILE A 132 -1.32 -12.83 -0.39
CA ILE A 132 -2.18 -11.64 -0.27
C ILE A 132 -1.28 -10.40 -0.32
N PRO A 133 -1.34 -9.55 -1.37
CA PRO A 133 -0.50 -8.37 -1.46
C PRO A 133 -0.83 -7.36 -0.36
N LEU A 134 0.17 -6.60 0.08
CA LEU A 134 -0.03 -5.47 0.98
C LEU A 134 -0.23 -4.20 0.15
N PHE A 135 -1.41 -3.60 0.25
CA PHE A 135 -1.70 -2.29 -0.32
C PHE A 135 -1.84 -1.25 0.78
N SER A 136 -1.36 -0.03 0.53
CA SER A 136 -1.61 1.09 1.42
C SER A 136 -2.80 1.89 0.93
N GLN A 137 -3.72 2.29 1.82
CA GLN A 137 -4.81 3.20 1.45
C GLN A 137 -4.27 4.58 1.03
N TRP A 138 -3.09 4.97 1.52
CA TRP A 138 -2.38 6.21 1.17
C TRP A 138 -1.30 6.01 0.08
N ASP A 139 -1.42 5.00 -0.77
CA ASP A 139 -0.57 4.88 -1.97
C ASP A 139 -0.93 5.97 -3.00
N GLU A 140 0.05 6.67 -3.57
CA GLU A 140 -0.18 7.78 -4.51
C GLU A 140 -0.97 7.40 -5.76
N ARG A 141 -0.98 6.12 -6.14
CA ARG A 141 -1.75 5.60 -7.29
C ARG A 141 -3.26 5.80 -7.14
N TRP A 142 -3.77 5.91 -5.91
CA TRP A 142 -5.22 6.04 -5.64
C TRP A 142 -5.57 6.88 -4.41
N GLY A 143 -4.64 7.11 -3.50
CA GLY A 143 -4.90 7.68 -2.18
C GLY A 143 -5.44 9.11 -2.24
N TYR A 144 -5.05 9.89 -3.25
CA TYR A 144 -5.57 11.25 -3.47
C TYR A 144 -6.91 11.28 -4.21
N GLU A 145 -7.39 10.14 -4.71
CA GLU A 145 -8.73 10.07 -5.30
C GLU A 145 -9.80 10.08 -4.21
N LYS A 146 -11.01 10.53 -4.56
CA LYS A 146 -12.12 10.60 -3.62
C LYS A 146 -12.76 9.23 -3.39
N TYR A 147 -13.19 9.01 -2.16
CA TYR A 147 -14.09 7.94 -1.73
C TYR A 147 -15.16 8.53 -0.81
N GLY A 148 -16.31 8.84 -1.40
CA GLY A 148 -17.38 9.59 -0.77
C GLY A 148 -16.99 11.04 -0.47
N ASP A 149 -17.13 11.46 0.79
CA ASP A 149 -16.86 12.84 1.21
C ASP A 149 -15.37 13.16 1.40
N ASN A 150 -14.47 12.16 1.35
CA ASN A 150 -13.06 12.34 1.66
C ASN A 150 -12.14 11.58 0.69
N TYR A 151 -10.83 11.68 0.91
CA TYR A 151 -9.83 10.93 0.16
C TYR A 151 -9.83 9.44 0.53
N LEU A 152 -9.50 8.59 -0.44
CA LEU A 152 -9.31 7.15 -0.20
C LEU A 152 -8.21 6.91 0.84
N ALA A 153 -7.17 7.76 0.88
CA ALA A 153 -6.15 7.74 1.92
C ALA A 153 -6.69 7.86 3.36
N ILE A 154 -7.92 8.35 3.56
CA ILE A 154 -8.53 8.54 4.88
C ILE A 154 -9.64 7.51 5.11
N ASN A 155 -10.57 7.38 4.16
CA ASN A 155 -11.77 6.54 4.30
C ASN A 155 -11.62 5.12 3.73
N GLY A 156 -10.46 4.80 3.13
CA GLY A 156 -10.31 3.64 2.25
C GLY A 156 -9.88 2.34 2.89
N CYS A 157 -9.85 2.22 4.23
CA CYS A 157 -9.38 1.00 4.89
C CYS A 157 -10.09 -0.27 4.38
N ALA A 158 -11.44 -0.26 4.31
CA ALA A 158 -12.20 -1.42 3.84
C ALA A 158 -12.00 -1.73 2.34
N PRO A 159 -12.13 -0.78 1.38
CA PRO A 159 -11.89 -1.09 -0.03
C PRO A 159 -10.44 -1.53 -0.29
N THR A 160 -9.45 -0.95 0.41
CA THR A 160 -8.07 -1.40 0.31
C THR A 160 -7.89 -2.82 0.87
N SER A 161 -8.45 -3.16 2.04
CA SER A 161 -8.43 -4.53 2.57
C SER A 161 -9.10 -5.55 1.65
N LEU A 162 -10.24 -5.20 1.06
CA LEU A 162 -10.94 -6.07 0.12
C LEU A 162 -10.14 -6.24 -1.18
N ALA A 163 -9.54 -5.18 -1.73
CA ALA A 163 -8.67 -5.28 -2.90
C ALA A 163 -7.50 -6.24 -2.67
N MET A 164 -6.85 -6.17 -1.50
CA MET A 164 -5.76 -7.10 -1.16
C MET A 164 -6.22 -8.55 -1.23
N VAL A 165 -7.33 -8.88 -0.57
CA VAL A 165 -7.85 -10.25 -0.53
C VAL A 165 -8.35 -10.71 -1.91
N ALA A 166 -9.03 -9.84 -2.65
CA ALA A 166 -9.52 -10.15 -3.99
C ALA A 166 -8.37 -10.47 -4.95
N VAL A 167 -7.34 -9.62 -5.01
CA VAL A 167 -6.16 -9.85 -5.84
C VAL A 167 -5.44 -11.11 -5.39
N GLY A 168 -5.22 -11.29 -4.09
CA GLY A 168 -4.47 -12.43 -3.57
C GLY A 168 -5.14 -13.79 -3.81
N LEU A 169 -6.47 -13.85 -3.77
CA LEU A 169 -7.22 -15.10 -4.02
C LEU A 169 -7.47 -15.37 -5.50
N THR A 170 -7.79 -14.35 -6.29
CA THR A 170 -8.18 -14.52 -7.70
C THR A 170 -7.02 -14.40 -8.68
N GLY A 171 -5.94 -13.74 -8.28
CA GLY A 171 -4.87 -13.28 -9.17
C GLY A 171 -5.28 -12.16 -10.13
N ASN A 172 -6.49 -11.61 -10.00
CA ASN A 172 -6.98 -10.55 -10.87
C ASN A 172 -6.45 -9.18 -10.42
N THR A 173 -5.38 -8.72 -11.07
CA THR A 173 -4.69 -7.45 -10.82
C THR A 173 -5.44 -6.22 -11.35
N THR A 174 -6.65 -6.37 -11.90
CA THR A 174 -7.52 -5.23 -12.20
C THR A 174 -8.26 -4.71 -10.97
N ILE A 175 -8.32 -5.50 -9.89
CA ILE A 175 -9.08 -5.19 -8.66
C ILE A 175 -8.22 -4.37 -7.69
N ASN A 176 -7.83 -3.16 -8.11
CA ASN A 176 -7.08 -2.25 -7.24
C ASN A 176 -8.00 -1.53 -6.23
N PRO A 177 -7.45 -0.90 -5.16
CA PRO A 177 -8.26 -0.22 -4.15
C PRO A 177 -9.22 0.85 -4.67
N LYS A 178 -8.87 1.57 -5.75
CA LYS A 178 -9.77 2.56 -6.36
C LYS A 178 -10.99 1.91 -7.00
N VAL A 179 -10.80 0.80 -7.72
CA VAL A 179 -11.90 0.03 -8.31
C VAL A 179 -12.87 -0.45 -7.23
N VAL A 180 -12.35 -0.95 -6.10
CA VAL A 180 -13.19 -1.40 -4.99
C VAL A 180 -13.91 -0.22 -4.32
N ALA A 181 -13.25 0.92 -4.15
CA ALA A 181 -13.85 2.13 -3.59
C ALA A 181 -14.99 2.68 -4.48
N ASP A 182 -14.79 2.71 -5.80
CA ASP A 182 -15.81 3.14 -6.76
C ASP A 182 -17.03 2.23 -6.74
N TYR A 183 -16.80 0.91 -6.76
CA TYR A 183 -17.85 -0.07 -6.61
C TYR A 183 -18.60 0.10 -5.28
N ALA A 184 -17.87 0.28 -4.18
CA ALA A 184 -18.46 0.46 -2.85
C ALA A 184 -19.35 1.71 -2.78
N TYR A 185 -18.90 2.82 -3.37
CA TYR A 185 -19.66 4.06 -3.42
C TYR A 185 -20.91 3.90 -4.31
N ALA A 186 -20.77 3.30 -5.49
CA ALA A 186 -21.86 3.15 -6.45
C ALA A 186 -22.97 2.16 -6.00
N ASN A 187 -22.70 1.32 -5.00
CA ASN A 187 -23.61 0.29 -4.52
C ASN A 187 -24.01 0.51 -3.04
N ASP A 188 -24.00 1.77 -2.58
CA ASP A 188 -24.46 2.18 -1.24
C ASP A 188 -23.74 1.47 -0.08
N PHE A 189 -22.50 1.02 -0.29
CA PHE A 189 -21.66 0.47 0.77
C PHE A 189 -20.84 1.54 1.49
N TYR A 190 -20.88 2.79 1.03
CA TYR A 190 -20.24 3.92 1.68
C TYR A 190 -21.20 4.61 2.68
N ILE A 191 -20.69 4.98 3.85
CA ILE A 191 -21.39 5.75 4.88
C ILE A 191 -20.63 7.05 5.11
N LYS A 192 -21.31 8.18 4.88
CA LYS A 192 -20.76 9.53 5.04
C LYS A 192 -20.14 9.73 6.42
N GLY A 193 -18.93 10.29 6.48
CA GLY A 193 -18.17 10.52 7.70
C GLY A 193 -17.62 9.28 8.41
N ILE A 194 -17.90 8.05 7.94
CA ILE A 194 -17.45 6.80 8.55
C ILE A 194 -16.54 6.01 7.61
N GLY A 195 -16.79 6.04 6.30
CA GLY A 195 -16.09 5.22 5.32
C GLY A 195 -17.00 4.11 4.81
N SER A 196 -16.67 2.84 5.07
CA SER A 196 -17.44 1.72 4.51
C SER A 196 -18.33 1.02 5.54
N SER A 197 -19.54 0.67 5.12
CA SER A 197 -20.42 -0.27 5.79
C SER A 197 -19.81 -1.68 5.81
N TRP A 198 -20.13 -2.45 6.84
CA TRP A 198 -19.77 -3.88 6.92
C TRP A 198 -20.34 -4.69 5.75
N ASN A 199 -21.45 -4.23 5.16
CA ASN A 199 -22.06 -4.87 3.99
C ASN A 199 -21.11 -4.94 2.78
N LEU A 200 -20.09 -4.08 2.68
CA LEU A 200 -19.06 -4.22 1.65
C LEU A 200 -18.37 -5.59 1.75
N ILE A 201 -18.04 -6.00 2.98
CA ILE A 201 -17.37 -7.28 3.24
C ILE A 201 -18.38 -8.43 3.32
N SER A 202 -19.55 -8.23 3.90
CA SER A 202 -20.55 -9.30 4.02
C SER A 202 -21.23 -9.66 2.71
N LYS A 203 -21.41 -8.71 1.80
CA LYS A 203 -22.18 -8.88 0.55
C LYS A 203 -21.41 -8.43 -0.69
N GLY A 204 -20.75 -7.27 -0.61
CA GLY A 204 -20.06 -6.64 -1.74
C GLY A 204 -18.95 -7.49 -2.35
N VAL A 205 -18.29 -8.35 -1.56
CA VAL A 205 -17.20 -9.24 -2.00
C VAL A 205 -17.59 -10.14 -3.19
N LYS A 206 -18.87 -10.49 -3.33
CA LYS A 206 -19.36 -11.39 -4.39
C LYS A 206 -19.12 -10.84 -5.79
N TYR A 207 -19.16 -9.52 -5.94
CA TYR A 207 -18.86 -8.85 -7.20
C TYR A 207 -17.44 -9.13 -7.69
N PHE A 208 -16.50 -9.36 -6.77
CA PHE A 208 -15.10 -9.64 -7.05
C PHE A 208 -14.78 -11.13 -7.14
N GLY A 209 -15.79 -12.00 -7.31
CA GLY A 209 -15.61 -13.45 -7.43
C GLY A 209 -15.29 -14.16 -6.10
N LEU A 210 -15.65 -13.55 -4.97
CA LEU A 210 -15.38 -14.07 -3.63
C LEU A 210 -16.67 -14.43 -2.90
N LYS A 211 -16.53 -15.17 -1.80
CA LYS A 211 -17.58 -15.36 -0.79
C LYS A 211 -17.07 -14.98 0.60
N SER A 212 -18.01 -14.57 1.44
CA SER A 212 -17.78 -14.10 2.81
C SER A 212 -18.62 -14.93 3.77
N GLU A 213 -18.00 -15.34 4.88
CA GLU A 213 -18.65 -16.03 5.99
C GLU A 213 -18.25 -15.33 7.29
N GLU A 214 -19.24 -14.80 8.01
CA GLU A 214 -19.03 -14.20 9.32
C GLU A 214 -18.61 -15.28 10.32
N LEU A 215 -17.53 -15.02 11.08
CA LEU A 215 -17.00 -15.98 12.03
C LEU A 215 -17.36 -15.59 13.46
N PRO A 216 -17.53 -16.57 14.37
CA PRO A 216 -17.56 -16.27 15.78
C PRO A 216 -16.21 -15.72 16.24
N LEU A 217 -16.21 -14.73 17.12
CA LEU A 217 -14.99 -14.14 17.69
C LEU A 217 -14.37 -15.08 18.74
N THR A 218 -13.72 -16.14 18.28
CA THR A 218 -13.03 -17.11 19.12
C THR A 218 -11.63 -17.40 18.58
N LYS A 219 -10.72 -17.78 19.49
CA LYS A 219 -9.36 -18.18 19.12
C LYS A 219 -9.37 -19.34 18.13
N SER A 220 -10.21 -20.35 18.37
CA SER A 220 -10.30 -21.53 17.52
C SER A 220 -10.72 -21.17 16.10
N ALA A 221 -11.78 -20.36 15.92
CA ALA A 221 -12.27 -19.97 14.60
C ALA A 221 -11.24 -19.16 13.79
N ILE A 222 -10.54 -18.21 14.42
CA ILE A 222 -9.47 -17.44 13.77
C ILE A 222 -8.33 -18.38 13.35
N ILE A 223 -7.83 -19.19 14.28
CA ILE A 223 -6.67 -20.04 14.02
C ILE A 223 -6.97 -21.12 12.99
N SER A 224 -8.14 -21.78 13.06
CA SER A 224 -8.51 -22.81 12.07
C SER A 224 -8.63 -22.22 10.68
N THR A 225 -9.30 -21.07 10.55
CA THR A 225 -9.49 -20.39 9.26
C THR A 225 -8.14 -20.03 8.61
N LEU A 226 -7.19 -19.50 9.39
CA LEU A 226 -5.86 -19.16 8.89
C LEU A 226 -5.01 -20.39 8.58
N LYS A 227 -5.16 -21.49 9.34
CA LYS A 227 -4.51 -22.78 9.02
C LYS A 227 -4.97 -23.35 7.69
N ASP A 228 -6.24 -23.16 7.36
CA ASP A 228 -6.83 -23.54 6.06
C ASP A 228 -6.47 -22.57 4.93
N LYS A 229 -5.53 -21.63 5.18
CA LYS A 229 -5.04 -20.63 4.24
C LYS A 229 -6.11 -19.68 3.71
N ASN A 230 -7.21 -19.51 4.45
CA ASN A 230 -8.22 -18.51 4.13
C ASN A 230 -7.88 -17.19 4.85
N PRO A 231 -7.81 -16.05 4.14
CA PRO A 231 -7.65 -14.75 4.77
C PRO A 231 -8.92 -14.35 5.53
N ILE A 232 -8.74 -13.52 6.56
CA ILE A 232 -9.84 -12.94 7.33
C ILE A 232 -9.79 -11.43 7.18
N ILE A 233 -10.87 -10.81 6.70
CA ILE A 233 -11.04 -9.36 6.84
C ILE A 233 -11.75 -9.13 8.18
N LEU A 234 -11.27 -8.19 8.98
CA LEU A 234 -11.95 -7.78 10.21
C LEU A 234 -12.04 -6.27 10.34
N THR A 235 -12.93 -5.84 11.23
CA THR A 235 -12.98 -4.47 11.72
C THR A 235 -12.68 -4.43 13.22
N VAL A 236 -11.87 -3.47 13.65
CA VAL A 236 -11.50 -3.26 15.05
C VAL A 236 -12.07 -1.94 15.59
N LYS A 237 -12.27 -1.87 16.91
CA LYS A 237 -12.58 -0.66 17.67
C LYS A 237 -11.29 0.07 18.09
N PRO A 238 -11.36 1.22 18.80
CA PRO A 238 -10.16 1.90 19.29
C PRO A 238 -9.28 0.98 20.14
N GLY A 239 -7.97 1.05 19.91
CA GLY A 239 -6.99 0.18 20.53
C GLY A 239 -5.64 0.25 19.82
N THR A 240 -5.06 -0.92 19.57
CA THR A 240 -3.71 -1.10 19.03
C THR A 240 -3.55 -0.52 17.62
N PHE A 241 -4.56 -0.69 16.77
CA PHE A 241 -4.45 -0.35 15.33
C PHE A 241 -5.07 1.00 14.96
N THR A 242 -5.90 1.60 15.81
CA THR A 242 -6.68 2.79 15.49
C THR A 242 -7.22 3.47 16.74
N THR A 243 -7.57 4.75 16.65
CA THR A 243 -8.25 5.50 17.71
C THR A 243 -9.78 5.60 17.50
N THR A 244 -10.30 5.12 16.37
CA THR A 244 -11.73 5.21 16.03
C THR A 244 -12.30 3.83 15.64
N GLY A 245 -11.95 3.38 14.45
CA GLY A 245 -12.31 2.09 13.89
C GLY A 245 -11.49 1.86 12.63
N HIS A 246 -11.24 0.60 12.29
CA HIS A 246 -10.34 0.28 11.17
C HIS A 246 -10.62 -1.09 10.60
N PHE A 247 -10.39 -1.25 9.30
CA PHE A 247 -10.40 -2.55 8.63
C PHE A 247 -8.97 -3.00 8.35
N LEU A 248 -8.69 -4.28 8.56
CA LEU A 248 -7.42 -4.91 8.21
C LEU A 248 -7.62 -6.38 7.85
N VAL A 249 -6.56 -7.01 7.32
CA VAL A 249 -6.58 -8.41 6.87
C VAL A 249 -5.65 -9.25 7.74
N LEU A 250 -6.12 -10.38 8.25
CA LEU A 250 -5.26 -11.46 8.75
C LEU A 250 -4.94 -12.38 7.59
N THR A 251 -3.66 -12.52 7.26
CA THR A 251 -3.21 -13.19 6.03
C THR A 251 -2.66 -14.59 6.25
N GLY A 252 -2.29 -14.93 7.49
CA GLY A 252 -1.81 -16.27 7.81
C GLY A 252 -1.26 -16.41 9.22
N LEU A 253 -0.65 -17.57 9.46
CA LEU A 253 0.03 -17.89 10.71
C LEU A 253 1.51 -18.16 10.45
N THR A 254 2.35 -17.66 11.34
CA THR A 254 3.74 -18.08 11.43
C THR A 254 3.84 -19.48 12.03
N SER A 255 5.01 -20.11 11.90
CA SER A 255 5.28 -21.44 12.44
C SER A 255 5.14 -21.53 13.96
N ASP A 256 5.39 -20.44 14.68
CA ASP A 256 5.19 -20.30 16.13
C ASP A 256 3.76 -19.88 16.51
N GLY A 257 2.82 -19.82 15.56
CA GLY A 257 1.40 -19.60 15.80
C GLY A 257 1.01 -18.13 16.02
N LYS A 258 1.86 -17.18 15.66
CA LYS A 258 1.52 -15.75 15.63
C LYS A 258 0.82 -15.39 14.32
N ILE A 259 0.01 -14.35 14.36
CA ILE A 259 -0.79 -13.92 13.21
C ILE A 259 -0.02 -12.91 12.38
N GLN A 260 -0.04 -13.10 11.06
CA GLN A 260 0.41 -12.15 10.06
C GLN A 260 -0.76 -11.29 9.61
N ILE A 261 -0.52 -9.99 9.41
CA ILE A 261 -1.55 -9.07 8.94
C ILE A 261 -1.08 -8.23 7.76
N ASN A 262 -2.05 -7.76 6.98
CA ASN A 262 -1.91 -6.60 6.12
C ASN A 262 -2.84 -5.50 6.66
N ASP A 263 -2.23 -4.45 7.20
CA ASP A 263 -2.91 -3.25 7.69
C ASP A 263 -2.83 -2.16 6.61
N PRO A 264 -3.97 -1.75 6.00
CA PRO A 264 -3.97 -0.79 4.90
C PRO A 264 -3.48 0.61 5.31
N ASN A 265 -3.40 0.91 6.62
CA ASN A 265 -2.95 2.21 7.10
C ASN A 265 -1.55 2.15 7.73
N SER A 266 -0.95 0.97 7.93
CA SER A 266 0.37 0.85 8.57
C SER A 266 1.21 -0.31 8.03
N LYS A 267 2.33 0.01 7.38
CA LYS A 267 3.35 -0.98 7.01
C LYS A 267 4.08 -1.46 8.25
N ILE A 268 4.26 -0.60 9.26
CA ILE A 268 4.86 -0.97 10.56
C ILE A 268 4.05 -2.09 11.21
N ASN A 269 2.72 -1.99 11.25
CA ASN A 269 1.87 -3.05 11.80
C ASN A 269 1.91 -4.33 10.96
N SER A 270 1.94 -4.18 9.64
CA SER A 270 2.04 -5.30 8.69
C SER A 270 3.36 -6.07 8.79
N ASN A 271 4.45 -5.41 9.19
CA ASN A 271 5.76 -6.03 9.38
C ASN A 271 5.91 -6.76 10.73
N LYS A 272 4.95 -6.60 11.65
CA LYS A 272 4.94 -7.27 12.97
C LYS A 272 4.20 -8.62 12.89
N LYS A 273 4.43 -9.45 13.91
CA LYS A 273 3.65 -10.66 14.17
C LYS A 273 2.85 -10.47 15.44
N TRP A 274 1.60 -10.89 15.43
CA TRP A 274 0.62 -10.51 16.45
C TRP A 274 0.13 -11.69 17.25
N ASP A 275 -0.09 -11.47 18.55
CA ASP A 275 -0.80 -12.46 19.37
C ASP A 275 -2.30 -12.39 19.07
N VAL A 276 -2.95 -13.56 18.98
CA VAL A 276 -4.39 -13.65 18.72
C VAL A 276 -5.23 -12.89 19.75
N ASN A 277 -4.75 -12.76 20.98
CA ASN A 277 -5.46 -12.06 22.05
C ASN A 277 -5.72 -10.57 21.73
N VAL A 278 -4.86 -9.92 20.92
CA VAL A 278 -5.09 -8.54 20.48
C VAL A 278 -6.39 -8.45 19.68
N PHE A 279 -6.60 -9.37 18.72
CA PHE A 279 -7.81 -9.40 17.90
C PHE A 279 -9.04 -9.81 18.71
N LEU A 280 -8.92 -10.74 19.65
CA LEU A 280 -10.03 -11.13 20.53
C LEU A 280 -10.55 -9.95 21.36
N LYS A 281 -9.67 -9.02 21.75
CA LYS A 281 -10.04 -7.84 22.54
C LYS A 281 -10.64 -6.71 21.70
N GLU A 282 -10.12 -6.51 20.49
CA GLU A 282 -10.35 -5.30 19.70
C GLU A 282 -11.33 -5.46 18.53
N THR A 283 -11.58 -6.69 18.07
CA THR A 283 -12.46 -6.96 16.93
C THR A 283 -13.92 -6.60 17.24
N LYS A 284 -14.57 -5.88 16.32
CA LYS A 284 -16.03 -5.69 16.30
C LYS A 284 -16.75 -6.74 15.46
N ASN A 285 -16.17 -7.12 14.33
CA ASN A 285 -16.64 -8.19 13.47
C ASN A 285 -15.51 -8.70 12.55
N LEU A 286 -15.62 -9.94 12.06
CA LEU A 286 -14.63 -10.61 11.23
C LEU A 286 -15.27 -11.63 10.27
N TRP A 287 -14.72 -11.72 9.07
CA TRP A 287 -15.23 -12.57 7.99
C TRP A 287 -14.11 -13.40 7.38
N LYS A 288 -14.33 -14.71 7.26
CA LYS A 288 -13.55 -15.58 6.38
C LYS A 288 -13.87 -15.21 4.95
N ILE A 289 -12.85 -14.97 4.14
CA ILE A 289 -13.00 -14.73 2.71
C ILE A 289 -12.38 -15.89 1.93
N SER A 290 -13.07 -16.35 0.90
CA SER A 290 -12.61 -17.41 0.00
C SER A 290 -13.11 -17.18 -1.42
N LEU A 291 -12.59 -17.92 -2.40
CA LEU A 291 -13.11 -17.91 -3.77
C LEU A 291 -14.55 -18.42 -3.78
N LEU A 292 -15.38 -17.83 -4.66
CA LEU A 292 -16.79 -18.23 -4.83
C LEU A 292 -16.90 -19.72 -5.15
#